data_AF-A0A6B0Z5Z6-F1
#
_entry.id   AF-A0A6B0Z5Z6-F1
#
_cell.length_a   1.000
_cell.length_b   1.000
_cell.length_c   1.000
_cell.angle_alpha   90.00
_cell.angle_beta   90.00
_cell.angle_gamma   90.00
#
_symmetry.space_group_name_H-M   'P 1'
#
loop_
_entity.id
_entity.type
_entity.pdbx_description
1 polymer ?
#
loop_
_entity_poly.entity_id
_entity_poly.type
_entity_poly.pdbx_seq_one_letter_code
_entity_poly.pdbx_strand_id
1 'polypeptide(L)' 'MANLLELDNVSKIFGGGFFNRSNVTIAVQDVSLAIPEDRPTITAIAGESG' A
#
# COMPACT_ATOMS: atom_id res chain seq x y z
N MET A 1 -9.64 -20.48 5.66
CA MET A 1 -8.27 -20.04 5.41
C MET A 1 -8.26 -18.55 5.69
N ALA A 2 -7.50 -18.08 6.68
CA ALA A 2 -7.38 -16.65 6.97
C ALA A 2 -6.02 -16.12 6.50
N ASN A 3 -5.96 -14.80 6.29
CA ASN A 3 -4.73 -14.11 5.94
C ASN A 3 -4.04 -13.64 7.21
N LEU A 4 -2.72 -13.82 7.29
CA LEU A 4 -1.90 -13.20 8.33
C LEU A 4 -1.84 -11.68 8.13
N LEU A 5 -1.80 -11.24 6.87
CA LEU A 5 -1.85 -9.83 6.49
C LEU A 5 -2.67 -9.67 5.20
N GLU A 6 -3.54 -8.67 5.19
CA GLU A 6 -4.37 -8.34 4.05
C GLU A 6 -4.38 -6.81 3.85
N LEU A 7 -4.04 -6.39 2.65
CA LEU A 7 -4.25 -5.05 2.12
C LEU A 7 -5.31 -5.18 1.05
N ASP A 8 -6.38 -4.39 1.17
CA ASP A 8 -7.45 -4.34 0.19
C ASP A 8 -7.69 -2.91 -0.26
N ASN A 9 -7.46 -2.64 -1.55
CA ASN A 9 -7.63 -1.33 -2.20
C ASN A 9 -6.96 -0.17 -1.45
N VAL A 10 -5.76 -0.40 -0.90
CA VAL A 10 -5.08 0.59 -0.04
C VAL A 10 -4.42 1.66 -0.90
N SER A 11 -4.66 2.93 -0.54
CA SER A 11 -4.03 4.09 -1.16
C SER A 11 -3.38 5.00 -0.11
N LYS A 12 -2.28 5.65 -0.47
CA LYS A 12 -1.58 6.64 0.35
C LYS A 12 -1.32 7.89 -0.47
N ILE A 13 -1.88 9.00 0.00
CA ILE A 13 -1.72 10.32 -0.59
C ILE A 13 -1.04 11.23 0.46
N PHE A 14 -0.02 11.95 0.04
CA PHE A 14 0.63 13.01 0.82
C PHE A 14 0.24 14.38 0.25
N GLY A 15 0.06 15.36 1.14
CA GLY A 15 -0.50 16.66 0.78
C GLY A 15 -2.00 16.60 0.48
N GLY A 16 -2.57 17.74 0.09
CA GLY A 16 -4.02 17.89 -0.09
C GLY A 16 -4.79 18.10 1.21
N GLY A 17 -5.62 19.13 1.23
CA GLY A 17 -6.49 19.52 2.35
C GLY A 17 -7.16 20.87 2.06
N PHE A 18 -8.08 21.33 2.92
CA PHE A 18 -8.81 22.59 2.73
C PHE A 18 -7.88 23.82 2.57
N PHE A 19 -6.69 23.78 3.15
CA PHE A 19 -5.76 24.92 3.21
C PHE A 19 -4.50 24.78 2.35
N ASN A 20 -4.23 23.63 1.73
CA ASN A 20 -3.08 23.46 0.84
C ASN A 20 -3.43 22.51 -0.31
N ARG A 21 -3.78 23.09 -1.47
CA ARG A 21 -4.12 22.37 -2.71
C ARG A 21 -2.93 22.16 -3.64
N SER A 22 -1.84 22.89 -3.42
CA SER A 22 -0.61 22.78 -4.19
C SER A 22 0.24 21.68 -3.56
N ASN A 23 0.72 20.74 -4.39
CA ASN A 23 1.56 19.60 -4.01
C ASN A 23 0.79 18.42 -3.38
N VAL A 24 0.07 17.69 -4.23
CA VAL A 24 -0.48 16.36 -3.91
C VAL A 24 0.43 15.30 -4.52
N THR A 25 0.85 14.33 -3.73
CA THR A 25 1.62 13.17 -4.17
C THR A 25 0.86 11.90 -3.86
N ILE A 26 0.56 11.12 -4.89
CA ILE A 26 -0.01 9.78 -4.74
C ILE A 26 1.17 8.81 -4.59
N ALA A 27 1.45 8.38 -3.36
CA ALA A 27 2.57 7.49 -3.06
C ALA A 27 2.20 6.00 -3.18
N VAL A 28 0.94 5.67 -2.91
CA VAL A 28 0.39 4.32 -3.15
C VAL A 28 -1.00 4.49 -3.78
N GLN A 29 -1.24 3.78 -4.87
CA GLN A 29 -2.48 3.85 -5.63
C GLN A 29 -3.10 2.44 -5.68
N ASP A 30 -4.20 2.25 -4.96
CA ASP A 30 -5.10 1.09 -5.08
C ASP A 30 -4.40 -0.27 -5.10
N VAL A 31 -3.62 -0.55 -4.06
CA VAL A 31 -2.87 -1.81 -3.93
C VAL A 31 -3.63 -2.80 -3.07
N SER A 32 -3.78 -4.03 -3.58
CA SER A 32 -4.23 -5.20 -2.82
C SER A 32 -3.11 -6.26 -2.73
N LEU A 33 -2.93 -6.83 -1.54
CA LEU A 33 -1.91 -7.84 -1.22
C LEU A 33 -2.41 -8.73 -0.09
N ALA A 34 -2.21 -10.04 -0.19
CA ALA A 34 -2.49 -10.97 0.89
C ALA A 34 -1.27 -11.82 1.20
N ILE A 35 -0.98 -12.02 2.49
CA ILE A 35 0.00 -12.98 3.00
C ILE A 35 -0.78 -14.03 3.80
N PRO A 36 -0.81 -15.29 3.34
CA PRO A 36 -1.60 -16.34 3.99
C PRO A 36 -0.94 -16.80 5.31
N GLU A 37 -1.75 -17.21 6.28
CA GLU A 37 -1.25 -17.68 7.59
C GLU A 37 -0.72 -19.12 7.58
N ASP A 38 -1.18 -19.92 6.63
CA ASP A 38 -1.01 -21.38 6.61
C ASP A 38 0.30 -21.85 5.97
N ARG A 39 1.04 -20.92 5.34
CA ARG A 39 2.27 -21.21 4.61
C ARG A 39 3.36 -20.20 4.97
N PRO A 40 4.46 -20.62 5.60
CA PRO A 40 5.60 -19.75 5.82
C PRO A 40 6.21 -19.30 4.49
N THR A 41 6.30 -17.98 4.29
CA THR A 41 6.88 -17.38 3.08
C THR A 41 7.85 -16.26 3.42
N ILE A 42 8.85 -16.06 2.56
CA ILE A 42 9.68 -14.85 2.54
C ILE A 42 9.19 -14.00 1.36
N THR A 43 8.64 -12.82 1.63
CA THR A 43 8.09 -11.92 0.62
C THR A 43 9.05 -10.75 0.40
N ALA A 44 9.56 -10.59 -0.82
CA ALA A 44 10.40 -9.45 -1.20
C ALA A 44 9.54 -8.36 -1.86
N ILE A 45 9.80 -7.10 -1.49
CA ILE A 45 9.26 -5.92 -2.18
C ILE A 45 10.41 -5.26 -2.93
N ALA A 46 10.27 -5.10 -4.24
CA ALA A 46 11.28 -4.49 -5.10
C ALA A 46 10.60 -3.50 -6.06
N GLY A 47 11.32 -2.43 -6.40
CA GLY A 47 10.85 -1.39 -7.30
C GLY A 47 11.92 -0.32 -7.52
N GLU A 48 11.71 0.52 -8.52
CA GLU A 48 12.54 1.70 -8.75
C GLU A 48 12.38 2.70 -7.59
N SER A 49 13.38 3.56 -7.38
CA SER A 49 13.29 4.58 -6.34
C SER A 49 12.16 5.55 -6.66
N GLY A 50 11.24 5.72 -5.70
CA GLY A 50 10.13 6.66 -5.74
C GLY A 50 10.03 7.47 -4.47
#